data_AF-A0A9P6R0G9-F1
#
_entry.id   AF-A0A9P6R0G9-F1
#
_cell.length_a   1.000
_cell.length_b   1.000
_cell.length_c   1.000
_cell.angle_alpha   90.00
_cell.angle_beta   90.00
_cell.angle_gamma   90.00
#
_symmetry.space_group_name_H-M   'P 1'
#
loop_
_entity.id
_entity.type
_entity.pdbx_description
1 polymer ?
#
loop_
_entity_poly.entity_id
_entity_poly.type
_entity_poly.pdbx_seq_one_letter_code
_entity_poly.pdbx_strand_id
1 'polypeptide(L)'
;MPSQPLTDTEKQLIDAYNTILEKPFVDKYEDRWEDEPFDRAIDLFKSRAQEIGFADPFELLSKFKIESYETVRAQHKKGPALCFRQGWKSPILGTRVDPLVIASKCEHLAGPQFTGQERIVVLDFWASWCDPCLQAGPEVSQLAEEFAGQVAFLGINNESMFQKGAITQPPNLDRVIAFVEEHQDVFRYTILIDNAEGFAKEAVYKTAGYKGIPMACLLVD
;
A
#
# COMPACT_ATOMS: atom_id res chain seq x y z
N MET A 1 12.60 -13.76 13.68
CA MET A 1 12.67 -15.20 13.34
C MET A 1 11.87 -15.37 12.07
N PRO A 2 12.38 -16.06 11.03
CA PRO A 2 11.55 -16.35 9.86
C PRO A 2 10.34 -17.16 10.33
N SER A 3 9.14 -16.75 9.94
CA SER A 3 7.91 -17.49 10.25
C SER A 3 8.07 -18.91 9.72
N GLN A 4 7.73 -19.90 10.55
CA GLN A 4 7.71 -21.28 10.07
C GLN A 4 6.74 -21.40 8.88
N PRO A 5 7.07 -22.21 7.86
CA PRO A 5 6.18 -22.45 6.74
C PRO A 5 4.84 -23.02 7.24
N LEU A 6 3.74 -22.58 6.63
CA LEU A 6 2.41 -23.07 6.96
C LEU A 6 2.29 -24.57 6.65
N THR A 7 1.64 -25.31 7.54
CA THR A 7 1.26 -26.71 7.29
C THR A 7 0.17 -26.79 6.22
N ASP A 8 -0.07 -27.99 5.68
CA ASP A 8 -1.12 -28.16 4.66
C ASP A 8 -2.53 -27.93 5.22
N THR A 9 -2.77 -28.25 6.50
CA THR A 9 -4.05 -27.94 7.16
C THR A 9 -4.21 -26.45 7.40
N GLU A 10 -3.14 -25.72 7.77
CA GLU A 10 -3.16 -24.26 7.89
C GLU A 10 -3.47 -23.60 6.54
N LYS A 11 -2.89 -24.09 5.43
CA LYS A 11 -3.22 -23.61 4.07
C LYS A 11 -4.68 -23.86 3.71
N GLN A 12 -5.21 -25.06 4.01
CA GLN A 12 -6.61 -25.38 3.77
C GLN A 12 -7.57 -24.50 4.57
N LEU A 13 -7.22 -24.17 5.82
CA LEU A 13 -8.03 -23.27 6.65
C LEU A 13 -8.05 -21.85 6.07
N ILE A 14 -6.89 -21.34 5.63
CA ILE A 14 -6.79 -20.03 4.97
C ILE A 14 -7.59 -20.01 3.67
N ASP A 15 -7.50 -21.05 2.85
CA ASP A 15 -8.30 -21.15 1.62
C ASP A 15 -9.81 -21.18 1.89
N ALA A 16 -10.23 -21.92 2.92
CA ALA A 16 -11.62 -21.95 3.37
C ALA A 16 -12.08 -20.56 3.85
N TYR A 17 -11.26 -19.86 4.63
CA TYR A 17 -11.56 -18.49 5.07
C TYR A 17 -11.74 -17.56 3.87
N ASN A 18 -10.78 -17.56 2.94
CA ASN A 18 -10.83 -16.68 1.78
C ASN A 18 -12.04 -16.97 0.89
N THR A 19 -12.38 -18.25 0.70
CA THR A 19 -13.47 -18.67 -0.20
C THR A 19 -14.85 -18.49 0.43
N ILE A 20 -14.99 -18.64 1.75
CA ILE A 20 -16.28 -18.58 2.45
C ILE A 20 -16.56 -17.18 3.00
N LEU A 21 -15.59 -16.54 3.65
CA LEU A 21 -15.78 -15.30 4.40
C LEU A 21 -15.27 -14.06 3.68
N GLU A 22 -14.28 -14.17 2.78
CA GLU A 22 -13.69 -13.00 2.13
C GLU A 22 -14.28 -12.73 0.74
N LYS A 23 -14.03 -13.62 -0.24
CA LYS A 23 -14.39 -13.43 -1.66
C LYS A 23 -15.87 -13.16 -1.90
N PRO A 24 -16.84 -13.84 -1.24
CA PRO A 24 -18.26 -13.59 -1.48
C PRO A 24 -18.73 -12.19 -1.04
N PHE A 25 -17.96 -11.54 -0.17
CA PHE A 25 -18.31 -10.27 0.47
C PHE A 25 -17.42 -9.09 0.04
N VAL A 26 -16.57 -9.28 -0.98
CA VAL A 26 -15.60 -8.26 -1.42
C VAL A 26 -16.27 -6.95 -1.90
N ASP A 27 -17.46 -7.05 -2.48
CA ASP A 27 -18.26 -5.92 -2.97
C ASP A 27 -19.53 -5.69 -2.14
N LYS A 28 -19.70 -6.42 -1.03
CA LYS A 28 -20.84 -6.29 -0.12
C LYS A 28 -20.39 -5.42 1.03
N TYR A 29 -20.53 -4.12 0.87
CA TYR A 29 -20.20 -3.14 1.90
C TYR A 29 -21.23 -2.02 1.90
N GLU A 30 -21.30 -1.27 3.01
CA GLU A 30 -22.21 -0.15 3.20
C GLU A 30 -23.67 -0.54 2.94
N ASP A 31 -24.30 0.06 1.94
CA ASP A 31 -25.70 -0.16 1.55
C ASP A 31 -25.95 -1.52 0.91
N ARG A 32 -24.90 -2.20 0.44
CA ARG A 32 -24.95 -3.55 -0.14
C ARG A 32 -24.66 -4.66 0.87
N TRP A 33 -24.44 -4.32 2.14
CA TRP A 33 -24.18 -5.29 3.20
C TRP A 33 -25.48 -5.92 3.72
N GLU A 34 -25.46 -7.23 3.91
CA GLU A 34 -26.53 -7.99 4.56
C GLU A 34 -25.93 -8.90 5.63
N ASP A 35 -26.50 -8.87 6.84
CA ASP A 35 -25.97 -9.64 7.98
C ASP A 35 -26.28 -11.15 7.85
N GLU A 36 -27.48 -11.52 7.39
CA GLU A 36 -27.93 -12.91 7.33
C GLU A 36 -27.07 -13.82 6.42
N PRO A 37 -26.67 -13.41 5.20
CA PRO A 37 -25.73 -14.20 4.39
C PRO A 37 -24.37 -14.39 5.05
N PHE A 38 -23.88 -13.38 5.78
CA PHE A 38 -22.59 -13.46 6.48
C PHE A 38 -22.65 -14.39 7.69
N ASP A 39 -23.74 -14.36 8.45
CA ASP A 39 -23.93 -15.29 9.58
C ASP A 39 -23.94 -16.75 9.12
N ARG A 40 -24.59 -17.05 7.98
CA ARG A 40 -24.51 -18.38 7.36
C ARG A 40 -23.10 -18.76 6.95
N ALA A 41 -22.33 -17.81 6.41
CA ALA A 41 -20.94 -18.04 6.00
C ALA A 41 -20.04 -18.33 7.22
N ILE A 42 -20.28 -17.67 8.36
CA ILE A 42 -19.59 -17.98 9.62
C ILE A 42 -19.84 -19.42 10.04
N ASP A 43 -21.10 -19.88 10.02
CA ASP A 43 -21.44 -21.25 10.41
C ASP A 43 -20.82 -22.28 9.47
N LEU A 44 -20.83 -22.01 8.16
CA LEU A 44 -20.15 -22.85 7.17
C LEU A 44 -18.63 -22.90 7.40
N PHE A 45 -18.01 -21.76 7.67
CA PHE A 45 -16.57 -21.70 7.94
C PHE A 45 -16.19 -22.46 9.21
N LYS A 46 -16.98 -22.34 10.29
CA LYS A 46 -16.78 -23.11 11.52
C LYS A 46 -16.86 -24.62 11.27
N SER A 47 -17.87 -25.08 10.53
CA SER A 47 -18.00 -26.49 10.15
C SER A 47 -16.78 -26.95 9.35
N ARG A 48 -16.33 -26.14 8.38
CA ARG A 48 -15.19 -26.47 7.54
C ARG A 48 -13.87 -26.50 8.32
N ALA A 49 -13.68 -25.59 9.27
CA ALA A 49 -12.51 -25.58 10.15
C ALA A 49 -12.43 -26.87 10.97
N GLN A 50 -13.56 -27.33 11.52
CA GLN A 50 -13.63 -28.59 12.28
C GLN A 50 -13.28 -29.81 11.42
N GLU A 51 -13.76 -29.88 10.18
CA GLU A 51 -13.42 -30.95 9.23
C GLU A 51 -11.91 -31.00 8.90
N ILE A 52 -11.26 -29.85 8.85
CA ILE A 52 -9.81 -29.73 8.59
C ILE A 52 -8.99 -30.05 9.87
N GLY A 53 -9.65 -30.15 11.03
CA GLY A 53 -9.02 -30.50 12.31
C GLY A 53 -8.76 -29.30 13.24
N PHE A 54 -9.35 -28.14 12.97
CA PHE A 54 -9.27 -26.97 13.85
C PHE A 54 -10.50 -26.88 14.75
N ALA A 55 -10.30 -27.01 16.07
CA ALA A 55 -11.36 -26.80 17.06
C ALA A 55 -11.73 -25.32 17.20
N ASP A 56 -10.71 -24.44 17.18
CA ASP A 56 -10.85 -22.99 17.11
C ASP A 56 -9.98 -22.43 15.96
N PRO A 57 -10.58 -21.96 14.85
CA PRO A 57 -9.80 -21.40 13.74
C PRO A 57 -9.06 -20.11 14.12
N PHE A 58 -9.44 -19.40 15.20
CA PHE A 58 -8.75 -18.19 15.63
C PHE A 58 -7.37 -18.44 16.24
N GLU A 59 -7.04 -19.67 16.66
CA GLU A 59 -5.66 -20.03 17.03
C GLU A 59 -4.68 -19.77 15.88
N LEU A 60 -5.11 -20.02 14.64
CA LEU A 60 -4.32 -19.68 13.45
C LEU A 60 -4.57 -18.24 13.00
N LEU A 61 -5.83 -17.85 12.85
CA LEU A 61 -6.20 -16.59 12.22
C LEU A 61 -5.74 -15.35 13.02
N SER A 62 -5.57 -15.47 14.34
CA SER A 62 -4.99 -14.41 15.18
C SER A 62 -3.56 -14.05 14.79
N LYS A 63 -2.78 -15.00 14.25
CA LYS A 63 -1.43 -14.72 13.68
C LYS A 63 -1.50 -13.72 12.51
N PHE A 64 -2.64 -13.65 11.84
CA PHE A 64 -2.95 -12.73 10.74
C PHE A 64 -3.81 -11.53 11.20
N LYS A 65 -3.90 -11.28 12.52
CA LYS A 65 -4.69 -10.19 13.13
C LYS A 65 -6.20 -10.28 12.88
N ILE A 66 -6.69 -11.49 12.60
CA ILE A 66 -8.12 -11.77 12.55
C ILE A 66 -8.50 -12.31 13.93
N GLU A 67 -9.18 -11.47 14.72
CA GLU A 67 -9.39 -11.71 16.15
C GLU A 67 -10.81 -12.16 16.51
N SER A 68 -11.80 -11.80 15.68
CA SER A 68 -13.19 -12.23 15.89
C SER A 68 -14.02 -12.10 14.61
N TYR A 69 -15.13 -12.83 14.53
CA TYR A 69 -16.10 -12.66 13.44
C TYR A 69 -16.74 -11.27 13.44
N GLU A 70 -16.86 -10.61 14.59
CA GLU A 70 -17.38 -9.24 14.66
C GLU A 70 -16.42 -8.25 14.00
N THR A 71 -15.10 -8.44 14.19
CA THR A 71 -14.08 -7.63 13.52
C THR A 71 -14.13 -7.84 12.01
N VAL A 72 -14.23 -9.10 11.55
CA VAL A 72 -14.36 -9.43 10.12
C VAL A 72 -15.64 -8.82 9.55
N ARG A 73 -16.77 -8.96 10.23
CA ARG A 73 -18.06 -8.34 9.87
C ARG A 73 -17.92 -6.83 9.72
N ALA A 74 -17.37 -6.17 10.73
CA ALA A 74 -17.21 -4.72 10.73
C ALA A 74 -16.31 -4.24 9.58
N GLN A 75 -15.26 -4.99 9.25
CA GLN A 75 -14.39 -4.70 8.13
C GLN A 75 -15.11 -4.81 6.79
N HIS A 76 -15.83 -5.90 6.53
CA HIS A 76 -16.60 -6.05 5.29
C HIS A 76 -17.69 -4.98 5.20
N LYS A 77 -18.47 -4.77 6.27
CA LYS A 77 -19.53 -3.76 6.29
C LYS A 77 -19.01 -2.35 6.02
N LYS A 78 -17.82 -1.99 6.51
CA LYS A 78 -17.16 -0.71 6.23
C LYS A 78 -16.63 -0.63 4.79
N GLY A 79 -16.24 -1.77 4.22
CA GLY A 79 -15.60 -1.85 2.92
C GLY A 79 -14.18 -1.27 2.92
N PRO A 80 -13.47 -1.39 1.78
CA PRO A 80 -12.14 -0.82 1.65
C PRO A 80 -12.20 0.71 1.63
N ALA A 81 -11.05 1.36 1.83
CA ALA A 81 -10.93 2.81 1.67
C ALA A 81 -11.40 3.24 0.27
N LEU A 82 -11.93 4.46 0.15
CA LEU A 82 -12.50 4.97 -1.11
C LEU A 82 -11.56 4.77 -2.31
N CYS A 83 -10.26 5.01 -2.14
CA CYS A 83 -9.24 4.86 -3.19
C CYS A 83 -9.05 3.44 -3.74
N PHE A 84 -9.59 2.42 -3.05
CA PHE A 84 -9.56 1.02 -3.49
C PHE A 84 -10.92 0.52 -4.00
N ARG A 85 -11.93 1.39 -4.04
CA ARG A 85 -13.26 1.02 -4.52
C ARG A 85 -13.33 1.08 -6.04
N GLN A 86 -14.06 0.15 -6.64
CA GLN A 86 -14.29 0.14 -8.08
C GLN A 86 -14.94 1.46 -8.54
N GLY A 87 -14.41 2.02 -9.62
CA GLY A 87 -14.91 3.28 -10.20
C GLY A 87 -14.46 4.54 -9.46
N TRP A 88 -13.67 4.41 -8.39
CA TRP A 88 -13.09 5.57 -7.73
C TRP A 88 -12.18 6.36 -8.68
N LYS A 89 -12.27 7.69 -8.61
CA LYS A 89 -11.39 8.62 -9.29
C LYS A 89 -10.71 9.50 -8.27
N SER A 90 -9.43 9.79 -8.51
CA SER A 90 -8.67 10.67 -7.63
C SER A 90 -9.31 12.05 -7.55
N PRO A 91 -9.54 12.61 -6.35
CA PRO A 91 -10.04 13.97 -6.16
C PRO A 91 -9.15 15.04 -6.80
N ILE A 92 -7.87 14.74 -7.02
CA ILE A 92 -6.93 15.65 -7.68
C ILE A 92 -6.90 15.49 -9.20
N LEU A 93 -7.75 14.64 -9.80
CA LEU A 93 -7.84 14.51 -11.25
C LEU A 93 -8.24 15.85 -11.89
N GLY A 94 -7.41 16.33 -12.82
CA GLY A 94 -7.57 17.65 -13.45
C GLY A 94 -7.04 18.82 -12.61
N THR A 95 -6.51 18.56 -11.42
CA THR A 95 -5.78 19.56 -10.63
C THR A 95 -4.35 19.65 -11.13
N ARG A 96 -3.83 20.88 -11.28
CA ARG A 96 -2.43 21.11 -11.63
C ARG A 96 -1.54 20.78 -10.42
N VAL A 97 -0.59 19.87 -10.62
CA VAL A 97 0.50 19.57 -9.70
C VAL A 97 1.80 19.88 -10.42
N ASP A 98 2.63 20.75 -9.86
CA ASP A 98 3.92 21.10 -10.44
C ASP A 98 5.02 20.16 -9.90
N PRO A 99 5.56 19.25 -10.72
CA PRO A 99 6.57 18.29 -10.27
C PRO A 99 7.90 18.97 -9.91
N LEU A 100 8.22 20.14 -10.46
CA LEU A 100 9.44 20.88 -10.08
C LEU A 100 9.31 21.45 -8.67
N VAL A 101 8.11 21.92 -8.29
CA VAL A 101 7.85 22.37 -6.92
C VAL A 101 8.01 21.19 -5.95
N ILE A 102 7.44 20.02 -6.29
CA ILE A 102 7.59 18.80 -5.49
C ILE A 102 9.07 18.45 -5.32
N ALA A 103 9.83 18.37 -6.41
CA ALA A 103 11.24 18.02 -6.37
C ALA A 103 12.08 19.03 -5.57
N SER A 104 11.80 20.33 -5.69
CA SER A 104 12.50 21.39 -4.95
C SER A 104 12.28 21.36 -3.44
N LYS A 105 11.22 20.66 -2.98
CA LYS A 105 10.85 20.51 -1.58
C LYS A 105 11.33 19.20 -0.95
N CYS A 106 11.95 18.34 -1.76
CA CYS A 106 12.52 17.08 -1.32
C CYS A 106 14.05 17.13 -1.38
N GLU A 107 14.71 16.27 -0.61
CA GLU A 107 16.14 16.05 -0.73
C GLU A 107 16.41 14.98 -1.81
N HIS A 108 17.24 15.29 -2.79
CA HIS A 108 17.64 14.32 -3.81
C HIS A 108 18.68 13.36 -3.26
N LEU A 109 18.38 12.07 -3.27
CA LEU A 109 19.26 11.04 -2.72
C LEU A 109 20.01 10.25 -3.81
N ALA A 110 19.31 9.74 -4.82
CA ALA A 110 19.87 8.83 -5.80
C ALA A 110 19.20 8.97 -7.18
N GLY A 111 19.85 8.41 -8.20
CA GLY A 111 19.35 8.43 -9.57
C GLY A 111 19.66 9.73 -10.33
N PRO A 112 19.08 9.90 -11.54
CA PRO A 112 19.30 11.09 -12.34
C PRO A 112 18.61 12.30 -11.72
N GLN A 113 19.25 13.47 -11.83
CA GLN A 113 18.64 14.73 -11.41
C GLN A 113 17.42 15.04 -12.28
N PHE A 114 16.26 15.20 -11.65
CA PHE A 114 15.06 15.63 -12.36
C PHE A 114 15.17 17.08 -12.83
N THR A 115 14.87 17.32 -14.10
CA THR A 115 14.96 18.64 -14.75
C THR A 115 13.62 19.22 -15.21
N GLY A 116 12.54 18.44 -15.16
CA GLY A 116 11.20 18.88 -15.57
C GLY A 116 11.01 19.00 -17.08
N GLN A 117 11.77 18.27 -17.89
CA GLN A 117 11.63 18.28 -19.35
C GLN A 117 10.60 17.26 -19.84
N GLU A 118 10.34 16.23 -19.06
CA GLU A 118 9.42 15.15 -19.36
C GLU A 118 7.96 15.62 -19.17
N ARG A 119 7.12 15.39 -20.18
CA ARG A 119 5.68 15.74 -20.13
C ARG A 119 4.86 14.84 -19.23
N ILE A 120 5.41 13.67 -18.91
CA ILE A 120 4.77 12.67 -18.08
C ILE A 120 5.69 12.42 -16.89
N VAL A 121 5.15 12.56 -15.69
CA VAL A 121 5.87 12.31 -14.44
C VAL A 121 5.09 11.32 -13.60
N VAL A 122 5.75 10.24 -13.18
CA VAL A 122 5.23 9.28 -12.21
C VAL A 122 5.80 9.65 -10.85
N LEU A 123 4.92 9.98 -9.90
CA LEU A 123 5.27 10.08 -8.49
C LEU A 123 5.00 8.73 -7.83
N ASP A 124 6.04 8.05 -7.38
CA ASP A 124 5.95 6.76 -6.70
C ASP A 124 6.18 6.95 -5.19
N PHE A 125 5.10 6.90 -4.41
CA PHE A 125 5.16 7.08 -2.95
C PHE A 125 5.50 5.77 -2.24
N TRP A 126 6.57 5.78 -1.46
CA TRP A 126 7.08 4.59 -0.75
C TRP A 126 7.75 4.94 0.60
N ALA A 127 8.16 3.91 1.35
CA ALA A 127 8.92 4.03 2.60
C ALA A 127 9.82 2.80 2.82
N SER A 128 10.89 2.94 3.61
CA SER A 128 11.87 1.86 3.86
C SER A 128 11.29 0.68 4.64
N TRP A 129 10.22 0.90 5.41
CA TRP A 129 9.49 -0.15 6.12
C TRP A 129 8.40 -0.83 5.28
N CYS A 130 8.23 -0.43 4.02
CA CYS A 130 7.18 -0.92 3.14
C CYS A 130 7.67 -2.12 2.32
N ASP A 131 7.47 -3.33 2.83
CA ASP A 131 7.79 -4.57 2.10
C ASP A 131 7.12 -4.65 0.71
N PRO A 132 5.84 -4.28 0.53
CA PRO A 132 5.23 -4.26 -0.80
C PRO A 132 5.90 -3.27 -1.77
N CYS A 133 6.48 -2.18 -1.26
CA CYS A 133 7.21 -1.21 -2.07
C CYS A 133 8.53 -1.80 -2.56
N LEU A 134 9.24 -2.55 -1.70
CA LEU A 134 10.44 -3.30 -2.10
C LEU A 134 10.14 -4.35 -3.16
N GLN A 135 8.97 -5.00 -3.08
CA GLN A 135 8.57 -5.97 -4.08
C GLN A 135 8.21 -5.34 -5.43
N ALA A 136 7.66 -4.12 -5.45
CA ALA A 136 7.29 -3.42 -6.67
C ALA A 136 8.43 -2.59 -7.29
N GLY A 137 9.44 -2.23 -6.49
CA GLY A 137 10.56 -1.39 -6.91
C GLY A 137 11.31 -1.89 -8.16
N PRO A 138 11.60 -3.19 -8.32
CA PRO A 138 12.29 -3.70 -9.51
C PRO A 138 11.49 -3.48 -10.80
N GLU A 139 10.17 -3.66 -10.77
CA GLU A 139 9.28 -3.40 -11.90
C GLU A 139 9.19 -1.90 -12.21
N VAL A 140 9.09 -1.04 -11.19
CA VAL A 140 9.11 0.43 -11.38
C VAL A 140 10.43 0.88 -11.99
N SER A 141 11.55 0.34 -11.51
CA SER A 141 12.88 0.60 -12.07
C SER A 141 13.00 0.17 -13.53
N GLN A 142 12.45 -1.01 -13.88
CA GLN A 142 12.43 -1.46 -15.27
C GLN A 142 11.62 -0.51 -16.16
N LEU A 143 10.46 -0.04 -15.70
CA LEU A 143 9.65 0.93 -16.43
C LEU A 143 10.39 2.27 -16.58
N ALA A 144 11.08 2.73 -15.53
CA ALA A 144 11.86 3.96 -15.58
C ALA A 144 12.99 3.90 -16.62
N GLU A 145 13.66 2.75 -16.73
CA GLU A 145 14.67 2.50 -17.77
C GLU A 145 14.06 2.44 -19.17
N GLU A 146 12.94 1.73 -19.34
CA GLU A 146 12.25 1.56 -20.63
C GLU A 146 11.73 2.89 -21.19
N PHE A 147 11.20 3.76 -20.33
CA PHE A 147 10.61 5.04 -20.70
C PHE A 147 11.55 6.24 -20.49
N ALA A 148 12.85 6.01 -20.29
CA ALA A 148 13.84 7.05 -20.08
C ALA A 148 13.77 8.14 -21.18
N GLY A 149 13.74 9.41 -20.75
CA GLY A 149 13.60 10.57 -21.63
C GLY A 149 12.18 10.85 -22.15
N GLN A 150 11.21 9.98 -21.87
CA GLN A 150 9.78 10.19 -22.19
C GLN A 150 8.95 10.39 -20.93
N VAL A 151 9.24 9.61 -19.90
CA VAL A 151 8.56 9.63 -18.60
C VAL A 151 9.61 9.79 -17.51
N ALA A 152 9.42 10.77 -16.62
CA ALA A 152 10.22 10.87 -15.40
C ALA A 152 9.58 10.04 -14.29
N PHE A 153 10.37 9.20 -13.61
CA PHE A 153 9.94 8.47 -12.42
C PHE A 153 10.61 9.08 -11.19
N LEU A 154 9.80 9.59 -10.26
CA LEU A 154 10.24 10.21 -9.01
C LEU A 154 9.77 9.36 -7.84
N GLY A 155 10.68 8.62 -7.22
CA GLY A 155 10.44 7.87 -5.99
C GLY A 155 10.39 8.83 -4.80
N ILE A 156 9.20 9.09 -4.28
CA ILE A 156 8.95 9.94 -3.13
C ILE A 156 8.95 9.09 -1.87
N ASN A 157 10.10 9.05 -1.18
CA ASN A 157 10.21 8.38 0.10
C ASN A 157 9.66 9.28 1.22
N ASN A 158 8.78 8.73 2.06
CA ASN A 158 8.42 9.37 3.32
C ASN A 158 8.23 8.32 4.42
N GLU A 159 9.07 8.30 5.45
CA GLU A 159 8.96 7.30 6.53
C GLU A 159 7.78 7.57 7.47
N SER A 160 7.11 8.71 7.33
CA SER A 160 5.95 9.12 8.15
C SER A 160 4.62 9.09 7.39
N MET A 161 4.52 8.32 6.30
CA MET A 161 3.31 8.25 5.46
C MET A 161 2.00 8.10 6.23
N PHE A 162 1.99 7.30 7.30
CA PHE A 162 0.77 7.00 8.07
C PHE A 162 0.68 7.69 9.44
N GLN A 163 1.62 8.57 9.78
CA GLN A 163 1.57 9.32 11.04
C GLN A 163 0.67 10.56 10.92
N LYS A 164 -0.02 10.90 12.01
CA LYS A 164 -0.83 12.14 12.14
C LYS A 164 0.02 13.24 12.77
N GLY A 165 -0.01 14.44 12.17
CA GLY A 165 0.74 15.61 12.65
C GLY A 165 2.18 15.69 12.10
N ALA A 166 2.84 16.83 12.33
CA ALA A 166 4.27 16.95 12.08
C ALA A 166 5.05 16.00 13.00
N ILE A 167 6.09 15.35 12.47
CA ILE A 167 6.91 14.44 13.27
C ILE A 167 7.75 15.28 14.23
N THR A 168 7.74 14.94 15.52
CA THR A 168 8.53 15.63 16.54
C THR A 168 10.03 15.39 16.41
N GLN A 169 10.43 14.39 15.61
CA GLN A 169 11.79 14.19 15.13
C GLN A 169 11.70 13.65 13.71
N PRO A 170 12.39 14.23 12.70
CA PRO A 170 12.44 13.61 11.39
C PRO A 170 12.92 12.16 11.54
N PRO A 171 12.47 11.25 10.67
CA PRO A 171 13.04 9.90 10.58
C PRO A 171 14.56 10.05 10.45
N ASN A 172 15.31 9.14 11.06
CA ASN A 172 16.77 9.14 10.96
C ASN A 172 17.14 9.04 9.46
N LEU A 173 17.43 10.17 8.84
CA LEU A 173 17.69 10.30 7.41
C LEU A 173 18.83 9.37 7.00
N ASP A 174 19.86 9.28 7.83
CA ASP A 174 21.02 8.40 7.61
C ASP A 174 20.59 6.93 7.46
N ARG A 175 19.54 6.50 8.16
CA ARG A 175 19.00 5.14 8.02
C ARG A 175 18.34 4.94 6.66
N VAL A 176 17.61 5.93 6.16
CA VAL A 176 16.96 5.85 4.85
C VAL A 176 18.02 5.89 3.74
N ILE A 177 19.04 6.75 3.90
CA ILE A 177 20.20 6.82 3.01
C ILE A 177 20.87 5.44 2.93
N ALA A 178 21.27 4.87 4.06
CA ALA A 178 21.90 3.56 4.12
C ALA A 178 21.02 2.47 3.49
N PHE A 179 19.71 2.52 3.75
CA PHE A 179 18.77 1.57 3.16
C PHE A 179 18.73 1.67 1.63
N VAL A 180 18.66 2.87 1.05
CA VAL A 180 18.65 3.06 -0.40
C VAL A 180 20.00 2.65 -1.02
N GLU A 181 21.11 2.91 -0.33
CA GLU A 181 22.43 2.44 -0.74
C GLU A 181 22.53 0.91 -0.76
N GLU A 182 21.94 0.23 0.22
CA GLU A 182 21.88 -1.24 0.28
C GLU A 182 20.95 -1.85 -0.78
N HIS A 183 19.94 -1.10 -1.25
CA HIS A 183 18.90 -1.55 -2.18
C HIS A 183 18.96 -0.81 -3.53
N GLN A 184 20.17 -0.45 -3.99
CA GLN A 184 20.38 0.22 -5.28
C GLN A 184 19.93 -0.62 -6.47
N ASP A 185 19.84 -1.93 -6.33
CA ASP A 185 19.28 -2.83 -7.34
C ASP A 185 17.75 -2.77 -7.40
N VAL A 186 17.08 -2.29 -6.35
CA VAL A 186 15.61 -2.15 -6.30
C VAL A 186 15.15 -0.79 -6.82
N PHE A 187 15.87 0.27 -6.50
CA PHE A 187 15.48 1.67 -6.76
C PHE A 187 16.45 2.36 -7.73
N ARG A 188 16.29 2.10 -9.04
CA ARG A 188 17.21 2.56 -10.11
C ARG A 188 16.70 3.80 -10.88
N TYR A 189 15.94 4.65 -10.22
CA TYR A 189 15.37 5.89 -10.75
C TYR A 189 15.58 7.04 -9.77
N THR A 190 15.07 8.24 -10.07
CA THR A 190 15.27 9.40 -9.19
C THR A 190 14.60 9.18 -7.84
N ILE A 191 15.36 9.22 -6.75
CA ILE A 191 14.88 9.06 -5.38
C ILE A 191 14.95 10.38 -4.63
N LEU A 192 13.80 10.78 -4.10
CA LEU A 192 13.57 12.04 -3.38
C LEU A 192 13.06 11.74 -1.97
N ILE A 193 13.62 12.41 -0.96
CA ILE A 193 13.24 12.25 0.44
C ILE A 193 12.34 13.41 0.87
N ASP A 194 11.09 13.09 1.22
CA ASP A 194 10.02 14.03 1.62
C ASP A 194 9.83 14.08 3.14
N ASN A 195 10.84 13.72 3.93
CA ASN A 195 10.68 13.53 5.38
C ASN A 195 10.64 14.82 6.22
N ALA A 196 11.27 15.90 5.76
CA ALA A 196 11.41 17.13 6.54
C ALA A 196 10.07 17.88 6.69
N GLU A 197 9.47 18.26 5.56
CA GLU A 197 8.18 18.98 5.54
C GLU A 197 7.00 18.06 5.17
N GLY A 198 7.24 16.87 4.60
CA GLY A 198 6.16 16.03 4.07
C GLY A 198 5.40 16.70 2.94
N PHE A 199 6.02 17.61 2.19
CA PHE A 199 5.33 18.45 1.21
C PHE A 199 4.60 17.61 0.16
N ALA A 200 5.29 16.64 -0.45
CA ALA A 200 4.69 15.78 -1.47
C ALA A 200 3.57 14.90 -0.88
N LYS A 201 3.81 14.35 0.32
CA LYS A 201 2.81 13.59 1.08
C LYS A 201 1.55 14.42 1.36
N GLU A 202 1.69 15.66 1.81
CA GLU A 202 0.54 16.52 2.12
C GLU A 202 -0.15 17.01 0.84
N ALA A 203 0.61 17.57 -0.12
CA ALA A 203 0.08 18.24 -1.29
C ALA A 203 -0.60 17.26 -2.26
N VAL A 204 -0.04 16.06 -2.45
CA VAL A 204 -0.53 15.09 -3.43
C VAL A 204 -1.21 13.92 -2.73
N TYR A 205 -0.47 13.16 -1.91
CA TYR A 205 -0.95 11.88 -1.42
C TYR A 205 -2.17 11.99 -0.50
N LYS A 206 -2.10 12.90 0.49
CA LYS A 206 -3.21 13.13 1.43
C LYS A 206 -4.37 13.88 0.78
N THR A 207 -4.11 14.88 -0.05
CA THR A 207 -5.15 15.59 -0.81
C THR A 207 -5.94 14.64 -1.71
N ALA A 208 -5.25 13.70 -2.36
CA ALA A 208 -5.89 12.65 -3.16
C ALA A 208 -6.64 11.60 -2.32
N GLY A 209 -6.49 11.62 -1.00
CA GLY A 209 -7.16 10.68 -0.10
C GLY A 209 -6.60 9.26 -0.17
N TYR A 210 -5.40 9.06 -0.70
CA TYR A 210 -4.73 7.76 -0.74
C TYR A 210 -4.49 7.21 0.67
N LYS A 211 -4.54 5.89 0.82
CA LYS A 211 -4.48 5.20 2.13
C LYS A 211 -3.48 4.04 2.22
N GLY A 212 -2.76 3.74 1.14
CA GLY A 212 -1.71 2.73 1.15
C GLY A 212 -0.52 3.14 0.28
N ILE A 213 0.61 2.50 0.54
CA ILE A 213 1.80 2.51 -0.32
C ILE A 213 2.20 1.04 -0.64
N PRO A 214 2.84 0.75 -1.78
CA PRO A 214 3.27 1.70 -2.82
C PRO A 214 2.06 2.36 -3.51
N MET A 215 2.24 3.61 -3.93
CA MET A 215 1.21 4.39 -4.62
C MET A 215 1.84 5.23 -5.72
N ALA A 216 1.53 4.91 -6.97
CA ALA A 216 1.97 5.68 -8.12
C ALA A 216 0.90 6.69 -8.56
N CYS A 217 1.27 7.95 -8.75
CA CYS A 217 0.44 8.99 -9.34
C CYS A 217 1.04 9.45 -10.66
N LEU A 218 0.23 9.46 -11.72
CA LEU A 218 0.63 9.98 -13.02
C LEU A 218 0.26 11.46 -13.13
N LEU A 219 1.25 12.30 -13.42
CA LEU A 219 1.08 13.70 -13.80
C LEU A 219 1.31 13.80 -15.31
N VAL A 220 0.38 14.46 -16.00
CA VAL A 220 0.42 14.67 -17.44
C VAL A 220 0.16 16.15 -17.70
N ASP A 221 1.06 16.78 -18.47
CA ASP A 221 0.88 18.14 -19.00
C ASP A 221 -0.10 18.18 -20.18
#